data_AF-A0A6S7IZC0-F1
#
_entry.id   AF-A0A6S7IZC0-F1
#
_cell.length_a   1.000
_cell.length_b   1.000
_cell.length_c   1.000
_cell.angle_alpha   90.00
_cell.angle_beta   90.00
_cell.angle_gamma   90.00
#
_symmetry.space_group_name_H-M   'P 1'
#
loop_
_entity.id
_entity.type
_entity.pdbx_description
1 polymer ?
#
loop_
_entity_poly.entity_id
_entity_poly.type
_entity_poly.pdbx_seq_one_letter_code
_entity_poly.pdbx_strand_id
1 'polypeptide(L)' 'WVHHANDTGRKILTYALLDDQSDACFIKHSALDSLGINGPEVELELSTALAQEKINSRNVAGLVVRGLNET' A
#
# COMPACT_ATOMS: atom_id res chain seq x y z
N TRP A 1 4.00 -7.09 -9.62
CA TRP A 1 4.11 -5.70 -10.13
C TRP A 1 3.06 -4.84 -9.46
N VAL A 2 3.39 -3.59 -9.13
CA VAL A 2 2.45 -2.59 -8.60
C VAL A 2 2.59 -1.31 -9.41
N HIS A 3 1.48 -0.68 -9.76
CA HIS A 3 1.40 0.63 -10.44
C HIS A 3 0.14 1.38 -10.02
N HIS A 4 0.01 2.64 -10.43
CA HIS A 4 -1.21 3.41 -10.24
C HIS A 4 -2.13 3.26 -11.46
N ALA A 5 -3.45 3.22 -11.27
CA ALA A 5 -4.42 3.08 -12.36
C ALA A 5 -4.30 4.19 -13.42
N ASN A 6 -3.93 5.41 -13.00
CA ASN A 6 -3.74 6.55 -13.90
C ASN A 6 -2.33 6.66 -14.52
N ASP A 7 -1.38 5.83 -14.09
CA ASP A 7 -0.01 5.80 -14.64
C ASP A 7 0.52 4.37 -14.67
N THR A 8 0.29 3.70 -15.80
CA THR A 8 0.78 2.33 -16.04
C THR A 8 2.26 2.30 -16.48
N GLY A 9 2.83 3.46 -16.83
CA GLY A 9 4.22 3.59 -17.26
C GLY A 9 5.20 3.47 -16.12
N ARG A 10 4.80 3.90 -14.91
CA ARG A 10 5.60 3.76 -13.69
C ARG A 10 5.10 2.60 -12.84
N LYS A 11 5.90 1.53 -12.82
CA LYS A 11 5.62 0.31 -12.03
C LYS A 11 6.85 -0.15 -11.26
N ILE A 12 6.60 -0.80 -10.13
CA ILE A 12 7.64 -1.43 -9.31
C ILE A 12 7.39 -2.91 -9.16
N LEU A 13 8.47 -3.68 -9.01
CA LEU A 13 8.41 -5.07 -8.59
C LEU A 13 8.65 -5.14 -7.09
N THR A 14 7.70 -5.71 -6.36
CA THR A 14 7.80 -5.94 -4.91
C THR A 14 7.18 -7.29 -4.58
N TYR A 15 7.55 -7.83 -3.43
CA TYR A 15 6.82 -8.91 -2.79
C TYR A 15 5.53 -8.37 -2.18
N ALA A 16 4.49 -9.21 -2.20
CA ALA A 16 3.21 -8.96 -1.56
C ALA A 16 2.82 -10.21 -0.76
N LEU A 17 2.20 -10.00 0.39
CA LEU A 17 1.51 -11.05 1.13
C LEU A 17 0.03 -10.93 0.78
N LEU A 18 -0.53 -11.96 0.17
CA LEU A 18 -1.96 -12.02 -0.14
C LEU A 18 -2.65 -12.70 1.03
N ASP A 19 -3.60 -11.98 1.62
CA ASP A 19 -4.43 -12.44 2.73
C ASP A 19 -5.89 -12.18 2.33
N ASP A 20 -6.64 -13.26 2.13
CA ASP A 20 -8.04 -13.23 1.69
C ASP A 20 -9.01 -12.87 2.83
N GLN A 21 -8.55 -12.89 4.07
CA GLN A 21 -9.33 -12.49 5.26
C GLN A 21 -9.09 -11.03 5.66
N SER A 22 -8.16 -10.33 5.01
CA SER A 22 -7.88 -8.91 5.26
C SER A 22 -8.88 -8.01 4.53
N ASP A 23 -9.45 -7.04 5.24
CA ASP A 23 -10.33 -5.99 4.71
C ASP A 23 -9.57 -4.70 4.33
N ALA A 24 -8.28 -4.63 4.68
CA ALA A 24 -7.38 -3.52 4.40
C ALA A 24 -6.05 -4.00 3.78
N CYS A 25 -5.40 -3.12 3.03
CA CYS A 25 -4.09 -3.37 2.43
C CYS A 25 -3.10 -2.29 2.85
N PHE A 26 -1.89 -2.71 3.22
CA PHE A 26 -0.79 -1.83 3.61
C PHE A 26 0.38 -1.95 2.64
N ILE A 27 0.96 -0.81 2.30
CA ILE A 27 2.14 -0.71 1.44
C ILE A 27 3.20 0.15 2.12
N LYS A 28 4.48 -0.19 1.93
CA LYS A 28 5.59 0.58 2.47
C LYS A 28 5.64 1.97 1.83
N HIS A 29 5.94 2.99 2.63
CA HIS A 29 6.16 4.35 2.13
C HIS A 29 7.21 4.41 1.01
N SER A 30 8.32 3.69 1.14
CA SER A 30 9.36 3.65 0.10
C SER A 30 8.86 3.11 -1.26
N ALA A 31 7.84 2.26 -1.27
CA ALA A 31 7.22 1.76 -2.50
C ALA A 31 6.34 2.84 -3.15
N LEU A 32 5.60 3.62 -2.34
CA LEU A 32 4.85 4.79 -2.83
C LEU A 32 5.79 5.87 -3.38
N ASP A 33 6.89 6.15 -2.68
CA ASP A 33 7.88 7.13 -3.10
C ASP A 33 8.54 6.72 -4.44
N SER A 34 8.81 5.41 -4.62
CA SER A 34 9.32 4.86 -5.89
C SER A 34 8.30 4.95 -7.04
N LEU A 35 7.01 4.96 -6.73
CA LEU A 35 5.93 5.21 -7.70
C LEU A 35 5.65 6.71 -7.88
N GLY A 36 6.26 7.58 -7.08
CA GLY A 36 5.96 9.02 -7.07
C GLY A 36 4.49 9.30 -6.73
N ILE A 37 3.86 8.46 -5.92
CA ILE A 37 2.46 8.60 -5.49
C ILE A 37 2.43 9.21 -4.10
N ASN A 38 1.50 10.12 -3.87
CA ASN A 38 1.21 10.64 -2.55
C ASN A 38 -0.30 10.63 -2.28
N GLY A 39 -0.68 10.73 -1.01
CA GLY A 39 -2.06 10.78 -0.57
C GLY A 39 -2.19 11.62 0.71
N PRO A 40 -3.42 11.93 1.15
CA PRO A 40 -3.63 12.62 2.41
C PRO A 40 -3.04 11.83 3.59
N GLU A 41 -2.39 12.56 4.51
CA GLU A 41 -1.96 12.01 5.79
C GLU A 41 -3.18 11.61 6.61
N VAL A 42 -3.08 10.44 7.24
CA VAL A 42 -4.09 9.89 8.14
C VAL A 42 -3.41 9.29 9.36
N GLU A 43 -4.12 9.26 10.48
CA GLU A 43 -3.66 8.62 11.70
C GLU A 43 -4.39 7.29 11.88
N LEU A 44 -3.63 6.20 12.02
CA LEU A 44 -4.14 4.88 12.33
C LEU A 44 -4.04 4.64 13.83
N GLU A 45 -5.12 4.21 14.44
CA GLU A 45 -5.12 3.78 15.84
C GLU A 45 -4.83 2.28 15.91
N LEU A 46 -3.68 1.92 16.48
CA LEU A 46 -3.28 0.55 16.74
C LEU A 46 -3.51 0.22 18.21
N SER A 47 -4.51 -0.63 18.47
CA SER A 47 -4.85 -1.07 19.81
C SER A 47 -4.54 -2.56 19.98
N THR A 48 -3.78 -2.88 21.02
CA THR A 48 -3.44 -4.24 21.45
C THR A 48 -3.90 -4.45 22.89
N ALA A 49 -3.86 -5.68 23.39
CA ALA A 49 -4.22 -5.97 24.77
C ALA A 49 -3.37 -5.21 25.82
N LEU A 50 -2.16 -4.75 25.45
CA LEU A 50 -1.21 -4.11 26.36
C LEU A 50 -1.08 -2.60 26.16
N ALA A 51 -1.39 -2.10 24.97
CA ALA A 51 -1.13 -0.71 24.60
C ALA A 51 -1.99 -0.25 23.43
N GLN A 52 -2.17 1.07 23.37
CA GLN A 52 -2.75 1.79 22.24
C GLN A 52 -1.73 2.82 21.73
N GLU A 53 -1.54 2.87 20.42
CA GLU A 53 -0.62 3.76 19.75
C GLU A 53 -1.29 4.42 18.53
N LYS A 54 -0.88 5.64 18.22
CA LYS A 54 -1.28 6.36 17.01
C LYS A 54 -0.12 6.37 16.03
N ILE A 55 -0.36 5.87 14.81
CA ILE A 55 0.64 5.70 13.78
C ILE A 55 0.26 6.55 12.56
N ASN A 56 1.17 7.43 12.13
CA ASN A 56 0.97 8.20 10.90
C ASN A 56 1.09 7.32 9.66
N SER A 57 0.16 7.51 8.73
CA SER A 57 0.09 6.81 7.46
C SER A 57 -0.41 7.73 6.35
N ARG A 58 -0.49 7.22 5.12
CA ARG A 58 -1.05 7.91 3.97
C ARG A 58 -2.17 7.06 3.38
N ASN A 59 -3.35 7.65 3.20
CA ASN A 59 -4.44 6.99 2.50
C ASN A 59 -4.22 7.14 0.99
N VAL A 60 -4.02 6.01 0.30
CA VAL A 60 -3.75 5.95 -1.13
C VAL A 60 -4.73 4.98 -1.78
N ALA A 61 -5.36 5.42 -2.87
CA ALA A 61 -6.28 4.62 -3.67
C ALA A 61 -5.72 4.40 -5.08
N GLY A 62 -6.35 3.51 -5.85
CA GLY A 62 -6.02 3.31 -7.27
C GLY A 62 -4.74 2.53 -7.54
N LEU A 63 -4.17 1.85 -6.54
CA LEU A 63 -3.08 0.90 -6.76
C LEU A 63 -3.60 -0.37 -7.42
N VAL A 64 -2.89 -0.83 -8.46
CA VAL A 64 -3.19 -2.06 -9.18
C VAL A 64 -2.03 -3.02 -9.02
N VAL A 65 -2.33 -4.21 -8.48
CA VAL A 65 -1.37 -5.30 -8.27
C VAL A 65 -1.55 -6.34 -9.37
N ARG A 66 -0.44 -6.80 -9.95
CA ARG A 66 -0.40 -7.87 -10.97
C ARG A 66 0.66 -8.90 -10.63
N GLY A 67 0.39 -10.16 -10.99
CA GLY A 67 1.35 -11.25 -10.89
C GLY A 67 2.60 -10.99 -11.73
N LEU A 68 3.71 -11.66 -11.39
CA LEU A 68 4.95 -11.57 -12.17
C LEU A 68 4.77 -12.15 -13.58
N ASN A 69 3.94 -13.19 -13.70
CA ASN A 69 3.71 -13.96 -14.92
C ASN A 69 2.39 -13.61 -15.62
N GLU A 70 1.67 -12.59 -15.15
CA GLU A 70 0.47 -12.12 -15.84
C GLU A 70 0.89 -11.26 -17.03
N THR A 71 0.69 -11.82 -18.23
CA THR A 71 0.78 -11.13 -19.54
C THR A 71 -0.22 -10.00 -19.67
#